data_AF-A0A1J7CEG4-F1
#
_entry.id   AF-A0A1J7CEG4-F1
#
_cell.length_a   1.000
_cell.length_b   1.000
_cell.length_c   1.000
_cell.angle_alpha   90.00
_cell.angle_beta   90.00
_cell.angle_gamma   90.00
#
_symmetry.space_group_name_H-M   'P 1'
#
loop_
_entity.id
_entity.type
_entity.pdbx_description
1 polymer ?
#
loop_
_entity_poly.entity_id
_entity_poly.type
_entity_poly.pdbx_seq_one_letter_code
_entity_poly.pdbx_strand_id
1 'polypeptide(L)'
;MIAELHRTDHPECLLARLLNSTDSPTPYLAGSLPHPPSTADTHRADLLHLTTRHLQKPLDATKEHGPAARLVVWHCRLAHPVDQAVLGDGQWARAATAIARTGRFASPEHEDGPRWVALRTGPDRLDLVAVLLTEDGRAHPAPQPSEVAALCRRLTAELTSSAAPGSLPVRRIRGW
;
A
#
# COMPACT_ATOMS: atom_id res chain seq x y z
N MET A 1 10.90 -6.27 6.24
CA MET A 1 10.45 -5.14 5.40
C MET A 1 10.95 -5.40 4.00
N ILE A 2 10.02 -5.52 3.05
CA ILE A 2 10.35 -5.97 1.70
C ILE A 2 9.68 -5.01 0.72
N ALA A 3 10.49 -4.32 -0.07
CA ALA A 3 10.04 -3.66 -1.29
C ALA A 3 10.26 -4.65 -2.42
N GLU A 4 9.18 -5.16 -3.01
CA GLU A 4 9.21 -6.13 -4.09
C GLU A 4 8.78 -5.42 -5.38
N LEU A 5 9.65 -5.32 -6.37
CA LEU A 5 9.27 -4.83 -7.68
C LEU A 5 8.65 -5.98 -8.46
N HIS A 6 7.34 -5.93 -8.70
CA HIS A 6 6.64 -6.92 -9.51
C HIS A 6 6.36 -6.37 -10.91
N ARG A 7 6.99 -6.91 -11.94
CA ARG A 7 6.65 -6.53 -13.32
C ARG A 7 5.49 -7.38 -13.80
N THR A 8 4.33 -6.77 -14.02
CA THR A 8 3.14 -7.43 -14.55
C THR A 8 2.29 -6.41 -15.30
N ASP A 9 1.64 -6.88 -16.34
CA ASP A 9 0.59 -6.22 -17.09
C ASP A 9 -0.80 -6.39 -16.48
N HIS A 10 -0.90 -7.20 -15.43
CA HIS A 10 -2.14 -7.61 -14.77
C HIS A 10 -2.10 -7.24 -13.28
N PRO A 11 -2.31 -5.95 -12.90
CA PRO A 11 -2.34 -5.52 -11.50
C PRO A 11 -3.35 -6.31 -10.66
N GLU A 12 -4.43 -6.80 -11.26
CA GLU A 12 -5.43 -7.67 -10.64
C GLU A 12 -4.83 -8.95 -10.07
N CYS A 13 -3.82 -9.55 -10.72
CA CYS A 13 -3.19 -10.79 -10.24
C CYS A 13 -2.42 -10.53 -8.95
N LEU A 14 -1.70 -9.39 -8.88
CA LEU A 14 -1.00 -8.97 -7.67
C LEU A 14 -2.00 -8.65 -6.56
N LEU A 15 -3.03 -7.85 -6.85
CA LEU A 15 -4.04 -7.45 -5.88
C LEU A 15 -4.81 -8.67 -5.35
N ALA A 16 -5.23 -9.59 -6.21
CA ALA A 16 -5.88 -10.83 -5.82
C ALA A 16 -4.98 -11.66 -4.91
N ARG A 17 -3.69 -11.81 -5.24
CA ARG A 17 -2.73 -12.51 -4.37
C ARG A 17 -2.59 -11.84 -3.01
N LEU A 18 -2.48 -10.51 -2.96
CA LEU A 18 -2.38 -9.76 -1.71
C LEU A 18 -3.64 -9.89 -0.86
N LEU A 19 -4.83 -9.77 -1.47
CA LEU A 19 -6.13 -9.85 -0.80
C LEU A 19 -6.53 -11.28 -0.40
N ASN A 20 -5.98 -12.31 -1.05
CA ASN A 20 -6.17 -13.72 -0.68
C ASN A 20 -5.13 -14.22 0.32
N SER A 21 -3.98 -13.55 0.43
CA SER A 21 -2.92 -13.86 1.39
C SER A 21 -3.15 -13.19 2.77
N THR A 22 -4.29 -12.54 2.97
CA THR A 22 -4.59 -11.79 4.19
C THR A 22 -5.10 -12.71 5.29
N ASP A 23 -4.55 -12.59 6.50
CA ASP A 23 -5.17 -13.16 7.70
C ASP A 23 -6.36 -12.32 8.18
N SER A 24 -6.56 -11.12 7.61
CA SER A 24 -7.71 -10.26 7.92
C SER A 24 -8.99 -10.72 7.22
N PRO A 25 -10.13 -10.86 7.92
CA PRO A 25 -11.41 -11.12 7.28
C PRO A 25 -11.88 -9.95 6.39
N THR A 26 -11.48 -8.72 6.73
CA THR A 26 -11.87 -7.47 6.06
C THR A 26 -10.62 -6.63 5.72
N PRO A 27 -9.96 -6.88 4.57
CA PRO A 27 -8.96 -5.95 4.08
C PRO A 27 -9.63 -4.61 3.75
N TYR A 28 -8.96 -3.50 4.03
CA TYR A 28 -9.46 -2.17 3.68
C TYR A 28 -8.38 -1.30 3.05
N LEU A 29 -8.82 -0.22 2.42
CA LEU A 29 -7.96 0.72 1.71
C LEU A 29 -7.50 1.83 2.66
N ALA A 30 -6.20 1.85 2.97
CA ALA A 30 -5.59 2.81 3.90
C ALA A 30 -5.22 4.14 3.23
N GLY A 31 -5.12 4.17 1.90
CA GLY A 31 -4.90 5.39 1.13
C GLY A 31 -4.83 5.16 -0.38
N SER A 32 -5.25 6.15 -1.15
CA SER A 32 -5.08 6.25 -2.60
C SER A 32 -5.12 7.72 -3.00
N LEU A 33 -4.54 8.08 -4.14
CA LEU A 33 -4.76 9.36 -4.80
C LEU A 33 -5.45 9.14 -6.15
N PRO A 34 -6.36 10.04 -6.60
CA PRO A 34 -6.56 11.39 -6.08
C PRO A 34 -7.51 11.51 -4.87
N HIS A 35 -8.12 10.43 -4.37
CA HIS A 35 -9.01 10.49 -3.19
C HIS A 35 -8.70 9.31 -2.27
N PRO A 36 -8.54 9.53 -0.94
CA PRO A 36 -8.54 8.42 0.00
C PRO A 36 -9.98 7.89 0.10
N PRO A 37 -10.29 6.65 -0.28
CA PRO A 37 -11.58 6.11 0.08
C PRO A 37 -11.60 5.86 1.59
N SER A 38 -12.49 6.55 2.28
CA SER A 38 -13.01 6.07 3.55
C SER A 38 -13.88 4.85 3.24
N THR A 39 -13.29 3.67 3.35
CA THR A 39 -13.99 2.38 3.16
C THR A 39 -13.77 1.50 4.37
N ALA A 40 -14.21 1.97 5.54
CA ALA A 40 -14.62 1.02 6.55
C ALA A 40 -15.73 0.16 5.90
N ASP A 41 -15.57 -1.17 5.94
CA ASP A 41 -16.55 -2.18 5.51
C ASP A 41 -16.79 -2.39 4.00
N THR A 42 -15.83 -2.10 3.12
CA THR A 42 -15.93 -2.58 1.71
C THR A 42 -15.61 -4.07 1.60
N HIS A 43 -16.51 -4.84 0.98
CA HIS A 43 -16.33 -6.27 0.79
C HIS A 43 -15.08 -6.55 -0.06
N ARG A 44 -14.36 -7.66 0.21
CA ARG A 44 -13.08 -7.98 -0.45
C ARG A 44 -13.17 -7.95 -1.99
N ALA A 45 -14.27 -8.46 -2.55
CA ALA A 45 -14.51 -8.48 -3.98
C ALA A 45 -14.65 -7.05 -4.58
N ASP A 46 -15.37 -6.18 -3.88
CA ASP A 46 -15.55 -4.79 -4.30
C ASP A 46 -14.24 -4.01 -4.19
N LEU A 47 -13.45 -4.26 -3.12
CA LEU A 47 -12.14 -3.67 -2.94
C LEU A 47 -11.19 -4.08 -4.08
N LEU A 48 -11.16 -5.37 -4.44
CA LEU A 48 -10.38 -5.86 -5.58
C LEU A 48 -10.83 -5.18 -6.88
N HIS A 49 -12.13 -5.12 -7.13
CA HIS A 49 -12.69 -4.53 -8.34
C HIS A 49 -12.31 -3.04 -8.46
N LEU A 50 -12.54 -2.26 -7.41
CA LEU A 50 -12.28 -0.81 -7.40
C LEU A 50 -10.79 -0.50 -7.55
N THR A 51 -9.94 -1.21 -6.81
CA THR A 51 -8.48 -1.00 -6.86
C THR A 51 -7.89 -1.43 -8.20
N THR A 52 -8.36 -2.55 -8.77
CA THR A 52 -7.97 -2.98 -10.11
C THR A 52 -8.35 -1.94 -11.14
N ARG A 53 -9.62 -1.50 -11.15
CA ARG A 53 -10.10 -0.47 -12.09
C ARG A 53 -9.30 0.83 -11.96
N HIS A 54 -8.96 1.21 -10.73
CA HIS A 54 -8.12 2.37 -10.47
C HIS A 54 -6.73 2.21 -11.10
N LEU A 55 -6.02 1.11 -10.82
CA LEU A 55 -4.67 0.86 -11.35
C LEU A 55 -4.63 0.59 -12.87
N GLN A 56 -5.73 0.13 -13.47
CA GLN A 56 -5.82 -0.17 -14.90
C GLN A 56 -5.85 1.08 -15.78
N LYS A 57 -6.42 2.20 -15.30
CA LYS A 57 -6.60 3.41 -16.10
C LYS A 57 -5.32 3.90 -16.83
N PRO A 58 -4.15 4.03 -16.19
CA PRO A 58 -2.93 4.43 -16.88
C PRO A 58 -2.38 3.36 -17.84
N LEU A 59 -2.73 2.08 -17.64
CA LEU A 59 -2.36 1.00 -18.56
C LEU A 59 -3.13 1.12 -19.88
N ASP A 60 -4.41 1.48 -19.83
CA ASP A 60 -5.22 1.66 -21.04
C ASP A 60 -4.71 2.81 -21.92
N ALA A 61 -4.21 3.90 -21.30
CA ALA A 61 -3.62 5.04 -22.02
C ALA A 61 -2.33 4.69 -22.78
N THR A 62 -1.63 3.59 -22.41
CA THR A 62 -0.44 3.14 -23.15
C THR A 62 -0.78 2.58 -24.54
N LYS A 63 -2.02 2.14 -24.76
CA LYS A 63 -2.47 1.59 -26.06
C LYS A 63 -2.36 2.62 -27.19
N GLU A 64 -2.44 3.90 -26.86
CA GLU A 64 -2.36 5.03 -27.80
C GLU A 64 -0.91 5.42 -28.15
N HIS A 65 0.04 5.12 -27.25
CA HIS A 65 1.43 5.61 -27.34
C HIS A 65 2.43 4.55 -27.85
N GLY A 66 1.94 3.40 -28.31
CA GLY A 66 2.76 2.23 -28.64
C GLY A 66 3.23 1.49 -27.38
N PRO A 67 3.97 0.37 -27.50
CA PRO A 67 4.35 -0.45 -26.34
C PRO A 67 5.36 0.30 -25.47
N ALA A 68 4.88 1.18 -24.60
CA ALA A 68 5.64 1.75 -23.50
C ALA A 68 6.02 0.58 -22.57
N ALA A 69 7.19 0.01 -22.84
CA ALA A 69 7.94 -0.93 -22.01
C ALA A 69 7.12 -1.61 -20.89
N ARG A 70 6.40 -2.68 -21.25
CA ARG A 70 5.89 -3.77 -20.37
C ARG A 70 5.90 -3.43 -18.86
N LEU A 71 4.95 -2.60 -18.47
CA LEU A 71 4.20 -2.59 -17.21
C LEU A 71 5.00 -2.97 -15.94
N VAL A 72 5.44 -1.94 -15.22
CA VAL A 72 6.29 -1.98 -14.03
C VAL A 72 5.44 -1.66 -12.79
N VAL A 73 4.79 -2.67 -12.21
CA VAL A 73 4.08 -2.50 -10.94
C VAL A 73 5.11 -2.44 -9.81
N TRP A 74 4.97 -1.45 -8.95
CA TRP A 74 5.80 -1.30 -7.77
C TRP A 74 5.02 -1.74 -6.54
N HIS A 75 5.63 -2.56 -5.69
CA HIS A 75 5.01 -3.03 -4.45
C HIS A 75 5.95 -2.84 -3.27
N CYS A 76 5.41 -2.29 -2.19
CA CYS A 76 6.12 -2.17 -0.92
C CYS A 76 5.25 -2.69 0.21
N ARG A 77 5.82 -3.59 1.01
CA ARG A 77 5.19 -4.08 2.23
C ARG A 77 5.84 -3.44 3.45
N LEU A 78 5.00 -2.73 4.21
CA LEU A 78 5.31 -2.28 5.56
C LEU A 78 4.69 -3.26 6.56
N ALA A 79 5.48 -3.67 7.55
CA ALA A 79 5.02 -4.52 8.65
C ALA A 79 5.36 -3.86 9.99
N HIS A 80 4.45 -3.99 10.94
CA HIS A 80 4.60 -3.61 12.33
C HIS A 80 4.75 -4.88 13.17
N PRO A 81 5.61 -4.91 14.20
CA PRO A 81 5.74 -6.11 15.03
C PRO A 81 4.42 -6.49 15.71
N VAL A 82 4.08 -7.79 15.68
CA VAL A 82 2.80 -8.32 16.20
C VAL A 82 2.69 -8.21 17.72
N ASP A 83 3.82 -8.14 18.42
CA ASP A 83 3.91 -7.98 19.88
C ASP A 83 3.73 -6.52 20.35
N GLN A 84 3.59 -5.57 19.42
CA GLN A 84 3.37 -4.16 19.68
C GLN A 84 1.88 -3.78 19.58
N ALA A 85 1.53 -2.57 20.02
CA ALA A 85 0.14 -2.11 19.99
C ALA A 85 -0.41 -2.09 18.55
N VAL A 86 -1.69 -2.44 18.40
CA VAL A 86 -2.38 -2.38 17.11
C VAL A 86 -2.46 -0.94 16.63
N LEU A 87 -1.94 -0.68 15.44
CA LEU A 87 -2.00 0.64 14.82
C LEU A 87 -3.42 0.93 14.31
N GLY A 88 -3.85 2.17 14.55
CA GLY A 88 -5.12 2.70 14.04
C GLY A 88 -5.04 3.10 12.57
N ASP A 89 -6.20 3.25 11.94
CA ASP A 89 -6.32 3.53 10.50
C ASP A 89 -5.63 4.84 10.10
N GLY A 90 -5.71 5.87 10.95
CA GLY A 90 -5.01 7.14 10.72
C GLY A 90 -3.49 7.02 10.73
N GLN A 91 -2.92 6.09 11.52
CA GLN A 91 -1.48 5.84 11.52
C GLN A 91 -1.05 5.12 10.24
N TRP A 92 -1.83 4.14 9.79
CA TRP A 92 -1.59 3.46 8.50
C TRP A 92 -1.71 4.41 7.31
N ALA A 93 -2.73 5.28 7.29
CA ALA A 93 -2.91 6.27 6.23
C ALA A 93 -1.74 7.27 6.15
N ARG A 94 -1.22 7.71 7.30
CA ARG A 94 -0.02 8.56 7.37
C ARG A 94 1.21 7.84 6.83
N ALA A 95 1.42 6.58 7.22
CA ALA A 95 2.52 5.77 6.72
C ALA A 95 2.42 5.56 5.18
N ALA A 96 1.24 5.21 4.69
CA ALA A 96 0.96 5.07 3.26
C ALA A 96 1.29 6.35 2.49
N THR A 97 0.84 7.50 2.98
CA THR A 97 1.09 8.80 2.38
C THR A 97 2.58 9.14 2.36
N ALA A 98 3.31 8.86 3.44
CA ALA A 98 4.75 9.08 3.51
C ALA A 98 5.49 8.22 2.47
N ILE A 99 5.12 6.95 2.32
CA ILE A 99 5.70 6.05 1.32
C ILE A 99 5.39 6.54 -0.09
N ALA A 100 4.14 6.94 -0.38
CA ALA A 100 3.75 7.46 -1.68
C ALA A 100 4.51 8.75 -2.05
N ARG A 101 4.73 9.65 -1.09
CA ARG A 101 5.51 10.89 -1.30
C ARG A 101 6.98 10.59 -1.58
N THR A 102 7.62 9.71 -0.81
CA THR A 102 8.99 9.24 -1.11
C THR A 102 9.05 8.50 -2.44
N GLY A 103 7.99 7.79 -2.80
CA GLY A 103 7.78 7.17 -4.10
C GLY A 103 7.64 8.16 -5.26
N ARG A 104 7.38 9.44 -4.95
CA ARG A 104 6.97 10.50 -5.90
C ARG A 104 5.69 10.16 -6.66
N PHE A 105 4.84 9.31 -6.08
CA PHE A 105 3.51 8.98 -6.62
C PHE A 105 2.46 10.03 -6.24
N ALA A 106 2.81 10.90 -5.30
CA ALA A 106 1.96 11.89 -4.68
C ALA A 106 2.75 13.20 -4.57
N SER A 107 2.81 13.99 -5.65
CA SER A 107 3.37 15.34 -5.55
C SER A 107 2.31 16.40 -5.83
N PRO A 108 2.21 17.48 -5.03
CA PRO A 108 1.32 18.62 -5.33
C PRO A 108 1.61 19.25 -6.70
N GLU A 109 2.85 19.13 -7.18
CA GLU A 109 3.28 19.64 -8.47
C GLU A 109 3.06 18.65 -9.64
N HIS A 110 2.56 17.44 -9.37
CA HIS A 110 2.25 16.42 -10.39
C HIS A 110 0.91 15.75 -10.05
N GLU A 111 -0.21 16.40 -10.39
CA GLU A 111 -1.54 15.77 -10.33
C GLU A 111 -1.61 14.50 -11.22
N ASP A 112 -0.75 14.40 -12.23
CA ASP A 112 -0.66 13.27 -13.18
C ASP A 112 0.33 12.16 -12.74
N GLY A 113 0.72 12.14 -11.47
CA GLY A 113 1.62 11.12 -10.91
C GLY A 113 1.07 9.69 -11.00
N PRO A 114 1.93 8.67 -10.80
CA PRO A 114 1.53 7.27 -10.74
C PRO A 114 0.32 6.99 -9.87
N ARG A 115 -0.63 6.21 -10.40
CA ARG A 115 -1.74 5.69 -9.58
C ARG A 115 -1.24 4.68 -8.57
N TRP A 116 -1.71 4.81 -7.34
CA TRP A 116 -1.33 3.93 -6.24
C TRP A 116 -2.49 3.66 -5.28
N VAL A 117 -2.42 2.51 -4.63
CA VAL A 117 -3.33 2.07 -3.58
C VAL A 117 -2.52 1.50 -2.42
N ALA A 118 -2.94 1.77 -1.20
CA ALA A 118 -2.42 1.14 0.01
C ALA A 118 -3.50 0.28 0.64
N LEU A 119 -3.21 -0.99 0.80
CA LEU A 119 -4.11 -2.02 1.32
C LEU A 119 -3.62 -2.48 2.68
N ARG A 120 -4.50 -2.45 3.68
CA ARG A 120 -4.23 -3.13 4.95
C ARG A 120 -4.66 -4.58 4.81
N THR A 121 -3.68 -5.47 4.67
CA THR A 121 -3.85 -6.91 4.45
C THR A 121 -3.78 -7.71 5.75
N GLY A 122 -3.61 -7.05 6.89
CA GLY A 122 -3.60 -7.66 8.22
C GLY A 122 -3.56 -6.61 9.34
N PRO A 123 -3.72 -7.00 10.60
CA PRO A 123 -3.66 -6.06 11.72
C PRO A 123 -2.31 -5.34 11.81
N ASP A 124 -1.25 -5.98 11.31
CA ASP A 124 0.16 -5.65 11.46
C ASP A 124 0.85 -5.26 10.15
N ARG A 125 0.13 -5.20 9.02
CA ARG A 125 0.75 -5.08 7.70
C ARG A 125 -0.04 -4.21 6.73
N LEU A 126 0.71 -3.48 5.90
CA LEU A 126 0.23 -2.61 4.85
C LEU A 126 1.02 -2.90 3.55
N ASP A 127 0.31 -3.15 2.46
CA ASP A 127 0.86 -3.30 1.12
C ASP A 127 0.51 -2.06 0.28
N LEU A 128 1.51 -1.32 -0.18
CA LEU A 128 1.34 -0.24 -1.15
C LEU A 128 1.69 -0.76 -2.55
N VAL A 129 0.77 -0.57 -3.50
CA VAL A 129 0.92 -0.96 -4.90
C VAL A 129 0.77 0.28 -5.77
N ALA A 130 1.72 0.50 -6.68
CA ALA A 130 1.68 1.61 -7.64
C ALA A 130 1.94 1.09 -9.06
N VAL A 131 1.26 1.67 -10.05
CA VAL A 131 1.59 1.46 -11.46
C VAL A 131 2.51 2.60 -11.89
N LEU A 132 3.75 2.28 -12.28
CA LEU A 132 4.77 3.28 -12.63
C LEU A 132 4.55 3.92 -14.02
N LEU A 133 3.33 4.41 -14.24
CA LEU A 133 2.90 5.15 -15.41
C LEU A 133 2.11 6.38 -14.96
N THR A 134 2.25 7.48 -15.68
CA THR A 134 1.37 8.66 -15.54
C THR A 134 -0.02 8.35 -16.10
N GLU A 135 -1.00 9.22 -15.84
CA GLU A 135 -2.36 9.06 -16.41
C GLU A 135 -2.37 8.96 -17.94
N ASP A 136 -1.47 9.69 -18.61
CA ASP A 136 -1.28 9.67 -20.07
C ASP A 136 -0.48 8.45 -20.58
N GLY A 137 -0.17 7.48 -19.71
CA GLY A 137 0.54 6.26 -20.11
C GLY A 137 2.05 6.41 -20.33
N ARG A 138 2.67 7.50 -19.85
CA ARG A 138 4.14 7.68 -19.92
C ARG A 138 4.82 6.98 -18.75
N ALA A 139 6.00 6.42 -18.99
CA ALA A 139 6.77 5.75 -17.94
C ALA A 139 7.20 6.72 -16.83
N HIS A 140 7.00 6.30 -15.57
CA HIS A 140 7.50 7.00 -14.40
C HIS A 140 8.68 6.23 -13.79
N PRO A 141 9.75 6.90 -13.33
CA PRO A 141 10.87 6.22 -12.69
C PRO A 141 10.43 5.48 -11.42
N ALA A 142 10.98 4.28 -11.20
CA ALA A 142 10.80 3.57 -9.95
C ALA A 142 11.52 4.32 -8.81
N PRO A 143 10.97 4.29 -7.58
CA PRO A 143 11.66 4.88 -6.44
C PRO A 143 12.91 4.09 -6.07
N GLN A 144 13.89 4.77 -5.47
CA GLN A 144 15.13 4.13 -5.04
C GLN A 144 14.86 3.17 -3.87
N PRO A 145 15.23 1.88 -3.97
CA PRO A 145 14.95 0.90 -2.92
C PRO A 145 15.53 1.28 -1.54
N SER A 146 16.73 1.88 -1.52
CA SER A 146 17.41 2.30 -0.29
C SER A 146 16.66 3.41 0.45
N GLU A 147 16.11 4.39 -0.29
CA GLU A 147 15.35 5.50 0.25
C GLU A 147 14.04 5.03 0.88
N VAL A 148 13.29 4.18 0.15
CA VAL A 148 12.05 3.58 0.66
C VAL A 148 12.33 2.69 1.87
N ALA A 149 13.39 1.88 1.84
CA ALA A 149 13.76 1.04 2.98
C ALA A 149 14.15 1.87 4.22
N ALA A 150 14.85 3.00 4.03
CA ALA A 150 15.18 3.91 5.11
C ALA A 150 13.93 4.57 5.71
N LEU A 151 13.02 5.05 4.85
CA LEU A 151 11.74 5.59 5.30
C LEU A 151 10.95 4.56 6.09
N CYS A 152 10.76 3.37 5.54
CA CYS A 152 9.97 2.34 6.19
C CYS A 152 10.59 1.94 7.53
N ARG A 153 11.94 1.92 7.67
CA ARG A 153 12.59 1.66 8.97
C ARG A 153 12.28 2.75 9.98
N ARG A 154 12.33 4.00 9.54
CA ARG A 154 11.96 5.15 10.37
C ARG A 154 10.49 5.09 10.80
N LEU A 155 9.57 4.83 9.86
CA LEU A 155 8.14 4.71 10.13
C LEU A 155 7.87 3.57 11.12
N THR A 156 8.48 2.39 10.94
CA THR A 156 8.33 1.30 11.90
C THR A 156 8.79 1.72 13.30
N ALA A 157 9.94 2.40 13.42
CA ALA A 157 10.44 2.89 14.72
C ALA A 157 9.55 3.97 15.36
N GLU A 158 9.03 4.91 14.56
CA GLU A 158 8.09 5.95 15.01
C GLU A 158 6.77 5.33 15.46
N LEU A 159 6.23 4.37 14.72
CA LEU A 159 5.00 3.66 15.05
C LEU A 159 5.15 2.84 16.33
N THR A 160 6.30 2.19 16.52
CA THR A 160 6.62 1.47 17.77
C THR A 160 6.79 2.43 18.96
N SER A 161 7.34 3.63 18.73
CA SER A 161 7.56 4.61 19.80
C SER A 161 6.28 5.41 20.16
N SER A 162 5.38 5.59 19.18
CA SER A 162 4.08 6.27 19.35
C SER A 162 3.00 5.36 19.92
N ALA A 163 3.20 4.04 19.87
CA ALA A 163 2.37 3.09 20.59
C ALA A 163 2.63 3.27 22.10
N ALA A 164 1.73 3.97 22.80
CA ALA A 164 1.81 4.06 24.26
C ALA A 164 1.84 2.64 24.88
N PRO A 165 2.69 2.35 25.88
CA PRO A 165 2.66 1.09 26.60
C PRO A 165 1.38 1.06 27.45
N GLY A 166 0.31 0.48 26.91
CA GLY A 166 -1.04 0.68 27.44
C GLY A 166 -2.02 -0.42 27.10
N SER A 167 -1.61 -1.68 27.17
CA SER A 167 -2.49 -2.84 27.39
C SER A 167 -1.61 -4.00 27.85
N LEU A 168 -1.60 -4.28 29.15
CA LEU A 168 -0.89 -5.44 29.73
C LEU A 168 -1.30 -6.73 29.01
N PRO A 169 -0.41 -7.71 28.84
CA PRO A 169 -0.83 -9.05 28.45
C PRO A 169 -1.77 -9.60 29.53
N VAL A 170 -2.93 -10.13 29.13
CA VAL A 170 -3.83 -10.89 29.99
C VAL A 170 -2.99 -11.96 30.70
N ARG A 171 -2.75 -11.73 31.99
CA ARG A 171 -2.07 -12.66 32.87
C ARG A 171 -2.93 -13.92 32.90
N ARG A 172 -2.50 -15.00 32.25
CA ARG A 172 -3.07 -16.34 32.48
C ARG A 172 -2.96 -16.61 33.98
N ILE A 173 -4.07 -16.51 34.69
CA ILE A 173 -4.18 -17.01 36.05
C ILE A 173 -4.11 -18.53 35.90
N ARG A 174 -2.99 -19.13 36.28
CA ARG A 174 -2.97 -20.55 36.64
C ARG A 174 -3.80 -20.65 37.92
N GLY A 175 -5.04 -21.10 37.76
CA GLY A 175 -5.86 -21.65 38.84
C GLY A 175 -5.43 -23.09 39.11
N TRP A 176 -5.53 -23.47 40.38
CA TRP A 176 -4.94 -24.63 41.04
C TRP A 176 -5.57 -25.96 40.65
#